data_AF-A0A0D6LZM3-F1
#
_entry.id   AF-A0A0D6LZM3-F1
#
_cell.length_a   1.000
_cell.length_b   1.000
_cell.length_c   1.000
_cell.angle_alpha   90.00
_cell.angle_beta   90.00
_cell.angle_gamma   90.00
#
_symmetry.space_group_name_H-M   'P 1'
#
loop_
_entity.id
_entity.type
_entity.pdbx_description
1 polymer ?
#
loop_
_entity_poly.entity_id
_entity_poly.type
_entity_poly.pdbx_seq_one_letter_code
_entity_poly.pdbx_strand_id
1 'polypeptide(L)'
;MGDTTYSWTLDAQFVISTITVLCYGFCDIIGNFAVEWVRTDRKAGFGPPTEPFTRVMYTLTGVTFFTHLIGSLLMTLNRYTAVCFPWAYGKIWTRKNVYIMLVLNVIVSIAVHSQIFFIRLVYKRMANGWTDFGRDTQIPVVRAISSCAAIIYGCVSVVLISRTVYVVLKVKNKSKRCQRKEARAPGRALRRRELNPAPKVANFEGLNACQLTAAQYIMANHPSYV
;
A
#
# COMPACT_ATOMS: atom_id res chain seq x y z
N MET A 1 -24.22 -3.28 -24.54
CA MET A 1 -23.05 -3.58 -23.69
C MET A 1 -22.27 -2.28 -23.57
N GLY A 2 -22.32 -1.49 -22.51
CA GLY A 2 -22.71 -1.71 -21.13
C GLY A 2 -21.63 -1.05 -20.26
N ASP A 3 -21.61 0.28 -20.22
CA ASP A 3 -20.64 1.16 -19.51
C ASP A 3 -20.74 1.05 -17.97
N THR A 4 -20.75 -0.17 -17.43
CA THR A 4 -20.73 -0.42 -15.98
C THR A 4 -19.32 -0.59 -15.42
N THR A 5 -18.29 -0.56 -16.26
CA THR A 5 -16.91 -0.91 -15.89
C THR A 5 -16.25 0.06 -14.91
N TYR A 6 -16.68 1.33 -14.87
CA TYR A 6 -16.05 2.34 -14.01
C TYR A 6 -16.56 2.32 -12.56
N SER A 7 -17.82 1.96 -12.29
CA SER A 7 -18.38 1.93 -10.93
C SER A 7 -17.58 1.01 -10.00
N TRP A 8 -17.25 -0.19 -10.48
CA TRP A 8 -16.55 -1.20 -9.68
C TRP A 8 -15.12 -0.83 -9.31
N THR A 9 -14.48 0.06 -10.08
CA THR A 9 -13.07 0.42 -9.82
C THR A 9 -12.92 1.30 -8.58
N LEU A 10 -13.87 2.22 -8.36
CA LEU A 10 -13.93 3.04 -7.16
C LEU A 10 -14.32 2.21 -5.93
N ASP A 11 -15.30 1.31 -6.08
CA ASP A 11 -15.72 0.43 -4.99
C ASP A 11 -14.61 -0.54 -4.57
N ALA A 12 -13.90 -1.14 -5.54
CA ALA A 12 -12.77 -2.02 -5.26
C ALA A 12 -11.62 -1.25 -4.60
N GLN A 13 -11.26 -0.08 -5.13
CA GLN A 13 -10.19 0.74 -4.56
C GLN A 13 -10.52 1.21 -3.14
N PHE A 14 -11.78 1.58 -2.88
CA PHE A 14 -12.25 1.97 -1.56
C PHE A 14 -12.22 0.79 -0.58
N VAL A 15 -12.79 -0.35 -0.95
CA VAL A 15 -12.79 -1.56 -0.10
C VAL A 15 -11.36 -2.02 0.21
N ILE A 16 -10.49 -2.06 -0.80
CA ILE A 16 -9.08 -2.46 -0.62
C ILE A 16 -8.37 -1.48 0.32
N SER A 17 -8.54 -0.17 0.10
CA SER A 17 -7.89 0.84 0.94
C SER A 17 -8.42 0.79 2.38
N THR A 18 -9.73 0.62 2.57
CA THR A 18 -10.35 0.55 3.90
C THR A 18 -9.92 -0.69 4.66
N ILE A 19 -10.00 -1.88 4.06
CA ILE A 19 -9.56 -3.13 4.70
C ILE A 19 -8.08 -3.05 5.07
N THR A 20 -7.27 -2.56 4.14
CA THR A 20 -5.83 -2.36 4.34
C THR A 20 -5.59 -1.41 5.51
N VAL A 21 -6.18 -0.22 5.52
CA VAL A 21 -6.00 0.77 6.61
C VAL A 21 -6.46 0.20 7.96
N LEU A 22 -7.58 -0.52 8.01
CA LEU A 22 -8.07 -1.12 9.25
C LEU A 22 -7.14 -2.22 9.76
N CYS A 23 -6.75 -3.16 8.90
CA CYS A 23 -5.88 -4.27 9.28
C CYS A 23 -4.48 -3.79 9.68
N TYR A 24 -3.87 -2.91 8.88
CA TYR A 24 -2.53 -2.41 9.16
C TYR A 24 -2.53 -1.41 10.32
N GLY A 25 -3.54 -0.54 10.41
CA GLY A 25 -3.69 0.37 11.54
C GLY A 25 -3.86 -0.37 12.87
N PHE A 26 -4.62 -1.47 12.88
CA PHE A 26 -4.72 -2.35 14.05
C PHE A 26 -3.37 -3.00 14.40
N CYS A 27 -2.64 -3.49 13.40
CA CYS A 27 -1.29 -4.04 13.59
C CYS A 27 -0.31 -2.98 14.15
N ASP A 28 -0.41 -1.73 13.73
CA ASP A 28 0.44 -0.63 14.19
C ASP A 28 0.16 -0.29 15.65
N ILE A 29 -1.11 -0.29 16.07
CA ILE A 29 -1.48 -0.08 17.49
C ILE A 29 -0.89 -1.19 18.36
N ILE A 30 -1.05 -2.45 17.94
CA ILE A 30 -0.44 -3.60 18.61
C ILE A 30 1.09 -3.47 18.64
N GLY A 31 1.69 -3.06 17.52
CA GLY A 31 3.12 -2.85 17.40
C GLY A 31 3.64 -1.81 18.38
N ASN A 32 2.96 -0.65 18.48
CA ASN A 32 3.31 0.41 19.41
C ASN A 32 3.20 -0.05 20.87
N PHE A 33 2.13 -0.79 21.21
CA PHE A 33 1.98 -1.39 22.53
C PHE A 33 3.13 -2.36 22.85
N ALA A 34 3.47 -3.23 21.91
CA ALA A 34 4.57 -4.19 22.08
C ALA A 34 5.93 -3.50 22.22
N VAL A 35 6.19 -2.45 21.45
CA VAL A 35 7.42 -1.65 21.57
C VAL A 35 7.50 -0.98 22.94
N GLU A 36 6.39 -0.40 23.42
CA GLU A 36 6.37 0.28 24.71
C GLU A 36 6.49 -0.69 25.88
N TRP A 37 5.89 -1.87 25.77
CA TRP A 37 6.12 -2.97 26.71
C TRP A 37 7.62 -3.32 26.79
N VAL A 38 8.26 -3.56 25.65
CA VAL A 38 9.69 -3.92 25.58
C VAL A 38 10.57 -2.82 26.18
N ARG A 39 10.26 -1.54 25.93
CA ARG A 39 10.97 -0.42 26.56
C ARG A 39 10.80 -0.40 28.07
N THR A 40 9.59 -0.68 28.54
CA THR A 40 9.26 -0.70 29.97
C THR A 40 9.98 -1.86 30.67
N ASP A 41 9.93 -3.08 30.12
CA ASP A 41 10.62 -4.24 30.68
C ASP A 41 12.14 -4.01 30.79
N ARG A 42 12.75 -3.41 29.75
CA ARG A 42 14.18 -3.06 29.77
C ARG A 42 14.55 -2.06 30.86
N LYS A 43 13.65 -1.13 31.20
CA LYS A 43 13.89 -0.10 32.22
C LYS A 43 13.60 -0.62 33.63
N ALA A 44 12.53 -1.39 33.79
CA ALA A 44 12.05 -1.85 35.07
C ALA A 44 12.74 -3.13 35.56
N GLY A 45 13.22 -3.99 34.66
CA GLY A 45 13.91 -5.22 35.03
C GLY A 45 12.99 -6.22 35.72
N PHE A 46 11.81 -6.52 35.14
CA PHE A 46 10.80 -7.40 35.75
C PHE A 46 11.31 -8.83 35.98
N GLY A 47 12.32 -9.25 35.21
CA GLY A 47 13.07 -10.49 35.42
C GLY A 47 12.43 -11.74 34.79
N PRO A 48 12.95 -12.94 35.14
CA PRO A 48 12.60 -14.19 34.48
C PRO A 48 11.11 -14.56 34.41
N PRO A 49 10.24 -14.25 35.40
CA PRO A 49 8.82 -14.62 35.33
C PRO A 49 8.07 -14.00 34.15
N THR A 50 8.51 -12.84 33.67
CA THR A 50 7.90 -12.12 32.55
C THR A 50 8.51 -12.46 31.19
N GLU A 51 9.58 -13.27 31.16
CA GLU A 51 10.35 -13.61 29.95
C GLU A 51 9.49 -14.13 28.80
N PRO A 52 8.53 -15.07 29.00
CA PRO A 52 7.73 -15.59 27.90
C PRO A 52 6.88 -14.50 27.25
N PHE A 53 6.37 -13.58 28.05
CA PHE A 53 5.53 -12.48 27.57
C PHE A 53 6.36 -11.42 26.84
N THR A 54 7.51 -11.02 27.39
CA THR A 54 8.44 -10.12 26.71
C THR A 54 8.90 -10.72 25.37
N ARG A 55 9.13 -12.04 25.29
CA ARG A 55 9.50 -12.72 24.05
C ARG A 55 8.38 -12.68 22.99
N VAL A 56 7.13 -12.84 23.40
CA VAL A 56 5.96 -12.62 22.53
C VAL A 56 5.96 -11.18 22.03
N MET A 57 6.15 -10.19 22.91
CA MET A 57 6.15 -8.78 22.53
C MET A 57 7.28 -8.44 21.54
N TYR A 58 8.50 -8.94 21.76
CA TYR A 58 9.59 -8.78 20.79
C TYR A 58 9.25 -9.37 19.42
N THR A 59 8.67 -10.58 19.40
CA THR A 59 8.26 -11.22 18.15
C THR A 59 7.19 -10.39 17.45
N LEU A 60 6.22 -9.91 18.22
CA LEU A 60 5.11 -9.10 17.72
C LEU A 60 5.60 -7.79 17.09
N THR A 61 6.58 -7.10 17.69
CA THR A 61 7.17 -5.90 17.08
C THR A 61 7.78 -6.14 15.69
N GLY A 62 8.42 -7.30 15.49
CA GLY A 62 9.00 -7.66 14.18
C GLY A 62 7.92 -8.02 13.17
N VAL A 63 6.92 -8.80 13.58
CA VAL A 63 5.78 -9.17 12.74
C VAL A 63 5.00 -7.94 12.30
N THR A 64 4.70 -7.01 13.21
CA THR A 64 3.95 -5.79 12.88
C THR A 64 4.76 -4.87 11.97
N PHE A 65 6.07 -4.73 12.19
CA PHE A 65 6.96 -3.97 11.30
C PHE A 65 6.95 -4.49 9.85
N PHE A 66 7.10 -5.80 9.66
CA PHE A 66 7.07 -6.38 8.31
C PHE A 66 5.69 -6.31 7.67
N THR A 67 4.65 -6.56 8.47
CA THR A 67 3.26 -6.46 8.00
C THR A 67 2.99 -5.03 7.52
N HIS A 68 3.37 -4.01 8.29
CA HIS A 68 3.27 -2.60 7.93
C HIS A 68 4.04 -2.24 6.65
N LEU A 69 5.28 -2.71 6.54
CA LEU A 69 6.15 -2.47 5.38
C LEU A 69 5.52 -3.02 4.10
N ILE A 70 5.08 -4.28 4.11
CA ILE A 70 4.45 -4.92 2.95
C ILE A 70 3.06 -4.31 2.68
N GLY A 71 2.29 -3.96 3.71
CA GLY A 71 1.01 -3.28 3.57
C GLY A 71 1.13 -1.93 2.87
N SER A 72 2.10 -1.14 3.27
CA SER A 72 2.43 0.15 2.65
C SER A 72 2.90 0.00 1.20
N LEU A 73 3.63 -1.08 0.90
CA LEU A 73 4.01 -1.41 -0.48
C LEU A 73 2.78 -1.73 -1.33
N LEU A 74 1.88 -2.56 -0.81
CA LEU A 74 0.64 -2.93 -1.51
C LEU A 74 -0.25 -1.73 -1.76
N MET A 75 -0.38 -0.80 -0.81
CA MET A 75 -1.09 0.47 -1.03
C MET A 75 -0.47 1.29 -2.17
N THR A 76 0.85 1.37 -2.22
CA THR A 76 1.59 2.10 -3.26
C THR A 76 1.44 1.42 -4.62
N LEU A 77 1.57 0.10 -4.66
CA LEU A 77 1.39 -0.71 -5.86
C LEU A 77 -0.04 -0.63 -6.39
N ASN A 78 -1.04 -0.64 -5.50
CA ASN A 78 -2.45 -0.47 -5.84
C ASN A 78 -2.68 0.86 -6.56
N ARG A 79 -2.19 1.97 -5.99
CA ARG A 79 -2.29 3.29 -6.64
C ARG A 79 -1.54 3.34 -7.97
N TYR A 80 -0.33 2.79 -8.00
CA TYR A 80 0.49 2.75 -9.21
C TYR A 80 -0.20 2.02 -10.35
N THR A 81 -0.72 0.81 -10.08
CA THR A 81 -1.40 -0.02 -11.08
C THR A 81 -2.75 0.56 -11.50
N ALA A 82 -3.50 1.19 -10.58
CA ALA A 82 -4.74 1.90 -10.92
C ALA A 82 -4.49 3.03 -11.95
N VAL A 83 -3.40 3.78 -11.78
CA VAL A 83 -3.05 4.92 -12.64
C VAL A 83 -2.38 4.47 -13.95
N CYS A 84 -1.42 3.55 -13.86
CA CYS A 84 -0.55 3.21 -14.98
C CYS A 84 -1.07 2.05 -15.83
N PHE A 85 -1.87 1.16 -15.25
CA PHE A 85 -2.31 -0.09 -15.87
C PHE A 85 -3.80 -0.38 -15.60
N PRO A 86 -4.72 0.52 -16.01
CA PRO A 86 -6.14 0.38 -15.69
C PRO A 86 -6.76 -0.91 -16.24
N TRP A 87 -6.26 -1.43 -17.37
CA TRP A 87 -6.74 -2.69 -17.97
C TRP A 87 -6.40 -3.92 -17.12
N ALA A 88 -5.23 -3.92 -16.47
CA ALA A 88 -4.78 -5.02 -15.63
C ALA A 88 -5.30 -4.90 -14.20
N TYR A 89 -5.65 -3.67 -13.77
CA TYR A 89 -6.05 -3.37 -12.41
C TYR A 89 -7.22 -4.25 -11.94
N GLY A 90 -8.31 -4.32 -12.72
CA GLY A 90 -9.48 -5.11 -12.36
C GLY A 90 -9.21 -6.63 -12.26
N LYS A 91 -8.21 -7.14 -12.99
CA LYS A 91 -7.83 -8.56 -12.96
C LYS A 91 -6.90 -8.88 -11.79
N ILE A 92 -5.99 -7.97 -11.45
CA ILE A 92 -5.01 -8.16 -10.37
C ILE A 92 -5.68 -7.91 -9.01
N TRP A 93 -6.40 -6.81 -8.87
CA TRP A 93 -6.94 -6.31 -7.60
C TRP A 93 -8.37 -6.76 -7.35
N THR A 94 -8.62 -8.06 -7.45
CA THR A 94 -9.89 -8.65 -7.02
C THR A 94 -9.91 -8.80 -5.49
N ARG A 95 -11.10 -8.74 -4.88
CA ARG A 95 -11.26 -8.90 -3.41
C ARG A 95 -10.62 -10.19 -2.89
N LYS A 96 -10.73 -11.29 -3.65
CA LYS A 96 -10.11 -12.59 -3.33
C LYS A 96 -8.58 -12.50 -3.35
N ASN A 97 -8.00 -11.91 -4.39
CA ASN A 97 -6.54 -11.77 -4.50
C ASN A 97 -5.98 -10.89 -3.38
N VAL A 98 -6.61 -9.76 -3.08
CA VAL A 98 -6.17 -8.88 -1.98
C VAL A 98 -6.20 -9.60 -0.65
N TYR A 99 -7.26 -10.35 -0.37
CA TYR A 99 -7.35 -11.16 0.85
C TYR A 99 -6.23 -12.21 0.92
N ILE A 100 -5.97 -12.93 -0.19
CA ILE A 100 -4.88 -13.91 -0.26
C ILE A 100 -3.52 -13.24 -0.01
N MET A 101 -3.24 -12.10 -0.66
CA MET A 101 -2.00 -11.34 -0.46
C MET A 101 -1.82 -10.88 0.99
N LEU A 102 -2.91 -10.46 1.65
CA LEU A 102 -2.89 -10.03 3.04
C LEU A 102 -2.63 -11.20 4.00
N VAL A 103 -3.29 -12.35 3.79
CA VAL A 103 -3.06 -13.55 4.58
C VAL A 103 -1.62 -14.06 4.40
N LEU A 104 -1.14 -14.12 3.15
CA LEU A 104 0.24 -14.52 2.85
C LEU A 104 1.26 -13.58 3.50
N ASN A 105 1.00 -12.26 3.50
CA ASN A 105 1.85 -11.28 4.17
C ASN A 105 1.99 -11.57 5.67
N VAL A 106 0.87 -11.82 6.35
CA VAL A 106 0.89 -12.16 7.78
C VAL A 106 1.64 -13.46 8.02
N ILE A 107 1.39 -14.50 7.22
CA ILE A 107 2.08 -15.80 7.36
C ILE A 107 3.58 -15.66 7.17
N VAL A 108 4.03 -14.97 6.12
CA VAL A 108 5.46 -14.73 5.86
C VAL A 108 6.08 -13.90 6.98
N SER A 109 5.38 -12.87 7.47
CA SER A 109 5.86 -12.04 8.58
C SER A 109 6.07 -12.87 9.86
N ILE A 110 5.12 -13.75 10.19
CA ILE A 110 5.24 -14.68 11.32
C ILE A 110 6.39 -15.68 11.08
N ALA A 111 6.50 -16.26 9.89
CA ALA A 111 7.53 -17.25 9.57
C ALA A 111 8.95 -16.66 9.71
N VAL A 112 9.18 -15.46 9.20
CA VAL A 112 10.49 -14.78 9.29
C VAL A 112 10.86 -14.46 10.75
N HIS A 113 9.89 -14.12 11.60
CA HIS A 113 10.14 -13.77 13.00
C HIS A 113 9.98 -14.92 13.98
N SER A 114 9.54 -16.10 13.52
CA SER A 114 9.37 -17.29 14.35
C SER A 114 10.66 -17.65 15.10
N GLN A 115 11.83 -17.43 14.49
CA GLN A 115 13.13 -17.67 15.13
C GLN A 115 13.33 -16.83 16.40
N ILE A 116 12.80 -15.59 16.44
CA ILE A 116 12.89 -14.73 17.63
C ILE A 116 12.11 -15.34 18.80
N PHE A 117 11.02 -16.06 18.51
CA PHE A 117 10.19 -16.69 19.52
C PHE A 117 10.88 -17.85 20.25
N PHE A 118 11.87 -18.50 19.63
CA PHE A 118 12.55 -19.65 20.24
C PHE A 118 13.82 -19.26 21.02
N ILE A 119 14.29 -18.02 20.87
CA ILE A 119 15.54 -17.58 21.50
C ILE A 119 15.23 -16.99 22.87
N ARG A 120 15.82 -17.61 23.90
CA ARG A 120 15.67 -17.20 25.29
C ARG A 120 16.39 -15.89 25.57
N LEU A 121 15.77 -15.07 26.41
CA LEU A 121 16.40 -13.86 26.98
C LEU A 121 17.18 -14.24 28.23
N VAL A 122 18.42 -13.75 28.34
CA VAL A 122 19.31 -14.04 29.47
C VAL A 122 19.26 -12.87 30.44
N TYR A 123 18.70 -13.12 31.62
CA TYR A 123 18.66 -12.15 32.71
C TYR A 123 19.82 -12.43 33.67
N LYS A 124 20.56 -11.39 34.06
CA LYS A 124 21.52 -11.45 35.16
C LYS A 124 20.99 -10.67 36.35
N ARG A 125 21.12 -11.25 37.53
CA ARG A 125 20.81 -10.56 38.79
C ARG A 125 21.97 -9.66 39.17
N MET A 126 21.73 -8.36 39.23
CA MET A 126 22.67 -7.35 39.72
C MET A 126 22.22 -6.82 41.09
N ALA A 127 23.05 -5.98 41.73
CA ALA A 127 22.77 -5.42 43.05
C ALA A 127 21.47 -4.58 43.10
N ASN A 128 21.06 -4.01 41.96
CA ASN A 128 19.88 -3.16 41.81
C ASN A 128 18.64 -3.88 41.24
N GLY A 129 18.69 -5.19 41.01
CA GLY A 129 17.58 -5.96 40.44
C GLY A 129 17.99 -6.87 39.28
N TRP A 130 17.02 -7.24 38.44
CA TRP A 130 17.30 -8.03 37.23
C TRP A 130 17.63 -7.10 36.08
N THR A 131 18.77 -7.35 35.43
CA THR A 131 19.17 -6.62 34.21
C THR A 131 19.17 -7.57 33.02
N ASP A 132 18.55 -7.14 31.92
CA ASP A 132 18.59 -7.83 30.62
C ASP A 132 20.04 -7.79 30.09
N PHE A 133 20.69 -8.95 30.00
CA PHE A 133 22.05 -9.07 29.45
C PHE A 133 22.02 -9.30 27.93
N GLY A 134 20.82 -9.41 27.35
CA GLY A 134 20.57 -9.64 25.94
C GLY A 134 20.08 -11.06 25.64
N ARG A 135 20.23 -11.43 24.37
CA ARG A 135 19.85 -12.77 23.87
C ARG A 135 21.03 -13.72 24.02
N ASP A 136 20.73 -14.98 24.32
CA ASP A 136 21.72 -16.04 24.45
C ASP A 136 22.50 -16.26 23.15
N THR A 137 21.79 -16.15 22.02
CA THR A 137 22.36 -16.25 20.68
C THR A 137 22.14 -14.95 19.90
N GLN A 138 23.18 -14.50 19.20
CA GLN A 138 23.04 -13.41 18.26
C GLN A 138 22.12 -13.85 17.11
N ILE A 139 21.26 -12.93 16.64
CA ILE A 139 20.38 -13.17 15.49
C ILE A 139 20.81 -12.31 14.30
N PRO A 140 22.00 -12.54 13.72
CA PRO A 140 22.47 -11.75 12.59
C PRO A 140 21.58 -11.94 11.36
N VAL A 141 21.03 -13.15 11.18
CA VAL A 141 20.22 -13.51 10.01
C VAL A 141 18.92 -12.71 9.94
N VAL A 142 18.11 -12.70 11.00
CA VAL A 142 16.83 -11.96 11.00
C VAL A 142 17.06 -10.46 10.85
N ARG A 143 18.11 -9.92 11.47
CA ARG A 143 18.49 -8.51 11.30
C ARG A 143 18.87 -8.20 9.85
N ALA A 144 19.72 -9.03 9.24
CA ALA A 144 20.11 -8.87 7.85
C ALA A 144 18.90 -8.95 6.91
N ILE A 145 18.02 -9.94 7.08
CA ILE A 145 16.79 -10.08 6.28
C ILE A 145 15.90 -8.83 6.43
N SER A 146 15.70 -8.35 7.65
CA SER A 146 14.90 -7.15 7.92
C SER A 146 15.49 -5.88 7.30
N SER A 147 16.79 -5.68 7.43
CA SER A 147 17.48 -4.55 6.81
C SER A 147 17.42 -4.61 5.28
N CYS A 148 17.69 -5.78 4.69
CA CYS A 148 17.58 -5.98 3.24
C CYS A 148 16.15 -5.74 2.74
N ALA A 149 15.15 -6.29 3.43
CA ALA A 149 13.74 -6.08 3.08
C ALA A 149 13.35 -4.60 3.13
N ALA A 150 13.78 -3.87 4.16
CA ALA A 150 13.54 -2.43 4.29
C ALA A 150 14.20 -1.61 3.18
N ILE A 151 15.44 -1.93 2.80
CA ILE A 151 16.15 -1.24 1.71
C ILE A 151 15.46 -1.51 0.37
N ILE A 152 15.18 -2.76 0.05
CA ILE A 152 14.48 -3.15 -1.19
C ILE A 152 13.12 -2.45 -1.26
N TYR A 153 12.37 -2.49 -0.17
CA TYR A 153 11.09 -1.79 -0.06
C TYR A 153 11.21 -0.29 -0.31
N GLY A 154 12.18 0.38 0.33
CA GLY A 154 12.42 1.81 0.16
C GLY A 154 12.70 2.15 -1.31
N CYS A 155 13.60 1.40 -1.95
CA CYS A 155 13.95 1.58 -3.35
C CYS A 155 12.73 1.39 -4.28
N VAL A 156 12.00 0.28 -4.13
CA VAL A 156 10.82 -0.02 -4.96
C VAL A 156 9.74 1.05 -4.76
N SER A 157 9.46 1.42 -3.52
CA SER A 157 8.42 2.41 -3.20
C SER A 157 8.73 3.77 -3.83
N VAL A 158 9.97 4.24 -3.74
CA VAL A 158 10.40 5.49 -4.39
C VAL A 158 10.18 5.42 -5.90
N VAL A 159 10.61 4.34 -6.55
CA VAL A 159 10.43 4.16 -8.00
C VAL A 159 8.94 4.18 -8.40
N LEU A 160 8.08 3.48 -7.66
CA LEU A 160 6.64 3.43 -7.93
C LEU A 160 5.99 4.80 -7.73
N ILE A 161 6.32 5.52 -6.65
CA ILE A 161 5.80 6.87 -6.39
C ILE A 161 6.25 7.84 -7.48
N SER A 162 7.54 7.86 -7.82
CA SER A 162 8.08 8.73 -8.88
C SER A 162 7.39 8.49 -10.23
N ARG A 163 7.20 7.22 -10.62
CA ARG A 163 6.48 6.87 -11.86
C ARG A 163 5.02 7.30 -11.82
N THR A 164 4.34 7.10 -10.69
CA THR A 164 2.94 7.51 -10.51
C THR A 164 2.79 9.03 -10.66
N VAL A 165 3.62 9.81 -9.97
CA VAL A 165 3.62 11.28 -10.07
C VAL A 165 3.92 11.74 -11.48
N TYR A 166 4.92 11.14 -12.14
CA TYR A 166 5.27 11.47 -13.53
C TYR A 166 4.07 11.28 -14.48
N VAL A 167 3.37 10.15 -14.41
CA VAL A 167 2.20 9.88 -15.26
C VAL A 167 1.07 10.88 -14.99
N VAL A 168 0.77 11.16 -13.72
CA VAL A 168 -0.27 12.13 -13.33
C VAL A 168 0.06 13.53 -13.86
N LEU A 169 1.31 14.00 -13.71
CA LEU A 169 1.74 15.29 -14.22
C LEU A 169 1.69 15.35 -15.75
N LYS A 170 2.09 14.28 -16.44
CA LYS A 170 2.01 14.17 -17.91
C LYS A 170 0.57 14.30 -18.41
N VAL A 171 -0.37 13.60 -17.78
CA VAL A 171 -1.81 13.68 -18.10
C VAL A 171 -2.35 15.09 -17.85
N LYS A 172 -2.03 15.68 -16.68
CA LYS A 172 -2.42 17.06 -16.33
C LYS A 172 -1.91 18.08 -17.34
N ASN A 173 -0.66 17.96 -17.78
CA ASN A 173 -0.07 18.86 -18.77
C ASN A 173 -0.71 18.69 -20.16
N LYS A 174 -1.05 17.47 -20.57
CA LYS A 174 -1.78 17.21 -21.82
C LYS A 174 -3.18 17.82 -21.79
N SER A 175 -3.90 17.67 -20.68
CA SER A 175 -5.22 18.28 -20.47
C SER A 175 -5.18 19.82 -20.57
N LYS A 176 -4.22 20.47 -19.89
CA LYS A 176 -4.01 21.93 -19.99
C LYS A 176 -3.73 22.39 -21.42
N ARG A 177 -2.91 21.64 -22.18
CA ARG A 177 -2.64 21.97 -23.60
C ARG A 177 -3.89 21.84 -24.46
N CYS A 178 -4.77 20.87 -24.17
CA CYS A 178 -6.04 20.70 -24.87
C CYS A 178 -6.99 21.88 -24.60
N GLN A 179 -7.17 22.23 -23.33
CA GLN A 179 -8.00 23.38 -22.92
C GLN A 179 -7.51 24.70 -23.53
N ARG A 180 -6.19 24.93 -23.58
CA ARG A 180 -5.61 26.13 -24.24
C ARG A 180 -5.86 26.15 -25.75
N LYS A 181 -5.87 25.00 -26.43
CA LYS A 181 -6.18 24.93 -27.86
C LYS A 181 -7.66 25.24 -28.13
N GLU A 182 -8.55 24.74 -27.29
CA GLU A 182 -9.99 25.02 -27.37
C GLU A 182 -10.30 26.51 -27.13
N ALA A 183 -9.65 27.12 -26.13
CA ALA A 183 -9.79 28.56 -25.83
C ALA A 183 -9.29 29.49 -26.95
N ARG A 184 -8.31 29.06 -27.77
CA ARG A 184 -7.77 29.86 -28.88
C ARG A 184 -8.60 29.78 -30.17
N ALA A 185 -9.57 28.87 -30.26
CA ALA A 185 -10.39 28.69 -31.47
C ALA A 185 -11.87 28.46 -31.13
N PRO A 186 -12.53 29.41 -30.43
CA PRO A 186 -13.90 29.23 -29.93
C PRO A 186 -14.91 28.91 -31.06
N GLY A 187 -14.75 29.53 -32.23
CA GLY A 187 -15.63 29.30 -33.38
C GLY A 187 -15.55 27.90 -34.02
N ARG A 188 -14.47 27.14 -33.79
CA ARG A 188 -14.34 25.74 -34.26
C ARG A 188 -14.88 24.74 -33.25
N ALA A 189 -14.84 25.07 -31.96
CA ALA A 189 -15.38 24.22 -30.90
C ALA A 189 -16.92 24.17 -30.96
N LEU A 190 -17.56 25.31 -31.19
CA LEU A 190 -19.02 25.39 -31.37
C LEU A 190 -19.47 24.55 -32.58
N ARG A 191 -18.81 24.73 -33.72
CA ARG A 191 -19.14 24.01 -34.96
C ARG A 191 -18.90 22.49 -34.86
N ARG A 192 -17.94 22.04 -34.03
CA ARG A 192 -17.72 20.60 -33.75
C ARG A 192 -18.80 20.00 -32.85
N ARG A 193 -19.37 20.78 -31.92
CA ARG A 193 -20.49 20.33 -31.09
C ARG A 193 -21.79 20.21 -31.87
N GLU A 194 -21.97 21.04 -32.90
CA GLU A 194 -23.13 20.94 -33.81
C GLU A 194 -23.02 19.77 -34.79
N LEU A 195 -21.83 19.51 -35.37
CA LEU A 195 -21.66 18.44 -36.36
C LEU A 195 -21.59 17.02 -35.79
N ASN A 196 -21.36 16.88 -34.49
CA ASN A 196 -21.28 15.57 -33.85
C ASN A 196 -22.01 15.66 -32.51
N PRO A 197 -23.36 15.63 -32.52
CA PRO A 197 -24.13 15.62 -31.29
C PRO A 197 -23.66 14.43 -30.48
N ALA A 198 -23.08 14.72 -29.32
CA ALA A 198 -22.55 13.68 -28.46
C ALA A 198 -23.61 12.60 -28.28
N PRO A 199 -23.26 11.30 -28.40
CA PRO A 199 -24.18 10.24 -28.05
C PRO A 199 -24.74 10.56 -26.66
N LYS A 200 -26.04 10.33 -26.44
CA LYS A 200 -26.69 10.47 -25.14
C LYS A 200 -26.07 9.47 -24.17
N VAL A 201 -24.86 9.76 -23.69
CA VAL A 201 -24.17 8.99 -22.67
C VAL A 201 -24.77 9.43 -21.34
N ALA A 202 -25.36 8.47 -20.65
CA ALA A 202 -26.04 8.67 -19.38
C ALA A 202 -25.16 9.47 -18.40
N ASN A 203 -25.76 10.53 -17.83
CA ASN A 203 -25.36 11.31 -16.67
C ASN A 203 -23.97 10.99 -16.06
N PHE A 204 -22.92 11.51 -16.70
CA PHE A 204 -21.66 11.83 -16.03
C PHE A 204 -21.69 13.31 -15.62
N GLU A 205 -22.62 13.68 -14.74
CA GLU A 205 -22.66 15.01 -14.13
C GLU A 205 -21.47 15.13 -13.16
N GLY A 206 -20.33 15.60 -13.67
CA GLY A 206 -19.15 15.90 -12.84
C GLY A 206 -17.81 15.76 -13.55
N LEU A 207 -17.72 14.99 -14.65
CA LEU A 207 -16.50 14.94 -15.45
C LEU A 207 -16.56 16.00 -16.54
N ASN A 208 -15.67 16.98 -16.43
CA ASN A 208 -15.43 17.97 -17.49
C ASN A 208 -14.99 17.25 -18.78
N ALA A 209 -15.41 17.80 -19.94
CA ALA A 209 -15.24 17.18 -21.28
C ALA A 209 -13.81 16.67 -21.57
N CYS A 210 -12.80 17.26 -20.92
CA CYS A 210 -11.39 16.87 -21.04
C CYS A 210 -11.05 15.54 -20.33
N GLN A 211 -11.74 15.18 -19.25
CA GLN A 211 -11.59 13.87 -18.62
C GLN A 211 -12.31 12.78 -19.39
N LEU A 212 -13.47 13.09 -20.01
CA LEU A 212 -14.07 12.21 -21.01
C LEU A 212 -13.12 11.96 -22.17
N THR A 213 -12.40 12.99 -22.66
CA THR A 213 -11.43 12.79 -23.74
C THR A 213 -10.21 11.98 -23.30
N ALA A 214 -9.79 12.08 -22.03
CA ALA A 214 -8.71 11.25 -21.49
C ALA A 214 -9.13 9.79 -21.36
N ALA A 215 -10.36 9.52 -20.88
CA ALA A 215 -10.93 8.19 -20.82
C ALA A 215 -11.14 7.59 -22.22
N GLN A 216 -11.71 8.37 -23.15
CA GLN A 216 -11.88 7.98 -24.55
C GLN A 216 -10.55 7.78 -25.27
N TYR A 217 -9.50 8.55 -24.97
CA TYR A 217 -8.17 8.36 -25.56
C TYR A 217 -7.48 7.09 -25.06
N ILE A 218 -7.73 6.68 -23.80
CA ILE A 218 -7.26 5.40 -23.28
C ILE A 218 -7.99 4.24 -23.99
N MET A 219 -9.30 4.39 -24.23
CA MET A 219 -10.08 3.38 -24.97
C MET A 219 -9.73 3.32 -26.47
N ALA A 220 -9.44 4.47 -27.11
CA ALA A 220 -9.21 4.54 -28.56
C ALA A 220 -7.80 4.06 -29.01
N ASN A 221 -6.80 4.07 -28.12
CA ASN A 221 -5.45 3.58 -28.47
C ASN A 221 -5.22 2.11 -28.11
N HIS A 222 -6.23 1.44 -27.57
CA HIS A 222 -6.20 0.00 -27.27
C HIS A 222 -7.47 -0.67 -27.81
N PRO A 223 -7.57 -0.85 -29.13
CA PRO A 223 -8.80 -1.31 -29.81
C PRO A 223 -9.21 -2.77 -29.51
N SER A 224 -8.44 -3.52 -28.72
CA SER A 224 -8.75 -4.89 -28.31
C SER A 224 -9.80 -5.00 -27.19
N TYR A 225 -10.58 -3.95 -26.95
CA TYR A 225 -11.59 -3.86 -25.88
C TYR A 225 -12.95 -3.34 -26.39
N VAL A 226 -13.27 -3.64 -27.65
CA VAL A 226 -14.65 -3.62 -28.18
C VAL A 226 -15.11 -5.06 -28.35
#